data_AF-A0A820Z8S0-F1
#
_entry.id   AF-A0A820Z8S0-F1
#
_cell.length_a   1.000
_cell.length_b   1.000
_cell.length_c   1.000
_cell.angle_alpha   90.00
_cell.angle_beta   90.00
_cell.angle_gamma   90.00
#
_symmetry.space_group_name_H-M   'P 1'
#
loop_
_entity.id
_entity.type
_entity.pdbx_description
1 polymer ?
#
loop_
_entity_poly.entity_id
_entity_poly.type
_entity_poly.pdbx_seq_one_letter_code
_entity_poly.pdbx_strand_id
1 'polypeptide(L)'
;IYSSTEIHKAVIKRLKDYGGSKKLLSQLLDEEQQRELEQEQEMEEERQQKRPPVVQPYEPVLHNEIKSLCDMQDPTVKLYNLPSVFRPLKNAFLSTTFHEHSQFHCWQANLWISTEFQRVIQTHGESLDPFLRPPRWVLIYRNQHVIFVSAFEANWLLGQLQHLHRNQKFVQPPTTTLRLLLPRLQRDRSIFIDISRLTIPSTVSCSIPVEWLAQLFIFNGTLYFNTIEEQTAYCQCLGLCPKPRTKLEDDAYDNSWIALDGYVEQPEYRKQLQLHHCCFSSNPLVFVRKLLENRNSSHAPLTSHVGSIIFNAVKLPIL
;
A
#
# COMPACT_ATOMS: atom_id res chain seq x y z
N ILE A 1 73.59 -15.88 27.67
CA ILE A 1 72.92 -14.56 27.69
C ILE A 1 72.53 -14.28 26.24
N TYR A 2 71.28 -14.56 25.87
CA TYR A 2 70.81 -14.28 24.50
C TYR A 2 70.79 -12.76 24.29
N SER A 3 71.28 -12.31 23.13
CA SER A 3 71.30 -10.89 22.80
C SER A 3 69.87 -10.36 22.73
N SER A 4 69.61 -9.17 23.28
CA SER A 4 68.31 -8.48 23.25
C SER A 4 67.69 -8.45 21.84
N THR A 5 68.54 -8.38 20.81
CA THR A 5 68.14 -8.39 19.40
C THR A 5 67.59 -9.73 18.90
N GLU A 6 68.02 -10.86 19.47
CA GLU A 6 67.54 -12.20 19.11
C GLU A 6 66.17 -12.48 19.71
N ILE A 7 65.95 -12.05 20.96
CA ILE A 7 64.63 -12.12 21.62
C ILE A 7 63.63 -11.26 20.84
N HIS A 8 64.03 -10.04 20.43
CA HIS A 8 63.17 -9.15 19.66
C HIS A 8 62.78 -9.76 18.30
N LYS A 9 63.73 -10.42 17.60
CA LYS A 9 63.45 -11.12 16.35
C LYS A 9 62.53 -12.33 16.54
N ALA A 10 62.71 -13.09 17.64
CA ALA A 10 61.86 -14.23 17.96
C ALA A 10 60.41 -13.80 18.28
N VAL A 11 60.23 -12.69 19.00
CA VAL A 11 58.91 -12.12 19.30
C VAL A 11 58.23 -11.60 18.03
N ILE A 12 58.95 -10.89 17.16
CA ILE A 12 58.41 -10.41 15.87
C ILE A 12 58.00 -11.59 14.98
N LYS A 13 58.81 -12.67 14.96
CA LYS A 13 58.47 -13.89 14.22
C LYS A 13 57.19 -14.53 14.76
N ARG A 14 57.06 -14.69 16.07
CA ARG A 14 55.84 -15.19 16.72
C ARG A 14 54.62 -14.30 16.43
N LEU A 15 54.77 -12.98 16.44
CA LEU A 15 53.67 -12.06 16.12
C LEU A 15 53.23 -12.15 14.65
N LYS A 16 54.14 -12.44 13.71
CA LYS A 16 53.80 -12.69 12.31
C LYS A 16 53.13 -14.05 12.11
N ASP A 17 53.62 -15.10 12.78
CA ASP A 17 53.09 -16.46 12.64
C ASP A 17 51.66 -16.57 13.19
N TYR A 18 51.34 -15.85 14.28
CA TYR A 18 50.02 -15.91 14.94
C TYR A 18 49.13 -14.68 14.72
N GLY A 19 49.65 -13.60 14.11
CA GLY A 19 48.91 -12.36 13.89
C GLY A 19 47.75 -12.50 12.91
N GLY A 20 47.86 -13.41 11.93
CA GLY A 20 46.75 -13.76 11.03
C GLY A 20 45.63 -14.54 11.73
N SER A 21 46.00 -15.42 12.67
CA SER A 21 45.03 -16.23 13.44
C SER A 21 44.21 -15.38 14.40
N LYS A 22 44.79 -14.34 15.02
CA LYS A 22 44.06 -13.41 15.91
C LYS A 22 43.00 -12.58 15.17
N LYS A 23 43.28 -12.13 13.94
CA LYS A 23 42.30 -11.40 13.12
C LYS A 23 41.17 -12.31 12.65
N LEU A 24 41.47 -13.56 12.31
CA LEU A 24 40.45 -14.53 11.93
C LEU A 24 39.55 -14.88 13.13
N LEU A 25 40.15 -15.09 14.31
CA LEU A 25 39.41 -15.33 15.56
C LEU A 25 38.54 -14.13 15.94
N SER A 26 39.04 -12.90 15.82
CA SER A 26 38.20 -11.72 16.11
C SER A 26 37.06 -11.57 15.11
N GLN A 27 37.29 -11.85 13.83
CA GLN A 27 36.22 -11.83 12.82
C GLN A 27 35.17 -12.93 13.05
N LEU A 28 35.61 -14.14 13.42
CA LEU A 28 34.69 -15.23 13.76
C LEU A 28 33.90 -14.94 15.04
N LEU A 29 34.54 -14.37 16.07
CA LEU A 29 33.86 -13.92 17.28
C LEU A 29 32.85 -12.80 17.01
N ASP A 30 33.20 -11.83 16.16
CA ASP A 30 32.29 -10.75 15.76
C ASP A 30 31.09 -11.29 14.95
N GLU A 31 31.31 -12.25 14.04
CA GLU A 31 30.24 -12.91 13.28
C GLU A 31 29.33 -13.80 14.15
N GLU A 32 29.90 -14.45 15.16
CA GLU A 32 29.14 -15.28 16.11
C GLU A 32 28.31 -14.40 17.06
N GLN A 33 28.87 -13.30 17.54
CA GLN A 33 28.15 -12.29 18.32
C GLN A 33 27.04 -11.61 17.50
N GLN A 34 27.28 -11.32 16.22
CA GLN A 34 26.24 -10.80 15.33
C GLN A 34 25.11 -11.82 15.14
N ARG A 35 25.42 -13.11 14.97
CA ARG A 35 24.40 -14.16 14.86
C ARG A 35 23.58 -14.34 16.14
N GLU A 36 24.22 -14.25 17.31
CA GLU A 36 23.51 -14.30 18.59
C GLU A 36 22.58 -13.09 18.76
N LEU A 37 23.04 -11.88 18.41
CA LEU A 37 22.22 -10.67 18.44
C LEU A 37 21.06 -10.72 17.43
N GLU A 38 21.28 -11.26 16.23
CA GLU A 38 20.22 -11.49 15.24
C GLU A 38 19.19 -12.50 15.77
N GLN A 39 19.62 -13.62 16.37
CA GLN A 39 18.70 -14.57 17.00
C GLN A 39 17.94 -13.98 18.18
N GLU A 40 18.58 -13.18 19.02
CA GLU A 40 17.91 -12.49 20.13
C GLU A 40 16.89 -11.48 19.62
N GLN A 41 17.22 -10.71 18.57
CA GLN A 41 16.28 -9.80 17.92
C GLN A 41 15.10 -10.54 17.29
N GLU A 42 15.35 -11.60 16.54
CA GLU A 42 14.29 -12.44 15.95
C GLU A 42 13.38 -13.02 17.05
N MET A 43 13.96 -13.51 18.16
CA MET A 43 13.22 -14.10 19.27
C MET A 43 12.45 -13.06 20.10
N GLU A 44 12.97 -11.83 20.25
CA GLU A 44 12.23 -10.72 20.84
C GLU A 44 11.10 -10.21 19.93
N GLU A 45 11.32 -10.12 18.62
CA GLU A 45 10.28 -9.80 17.64
C GLU A 45 9.15 -10.84 17.67
N GLU A 46 9.47 -12.13 17.74
CA GLU A 46 8.47 -13.21 17.88
C GLU A 46 7.71 -13.13 19.22
N ARG A 47 8.38 -12.79 20.33
CA ARG A 47 7.74 -12.65 21.65
C ARG A 47 6.84 -11.43 21.75
N GLN A 48 7.11 -10.36 21.01
CA GLN A 48 6.32 -9.13 21.02
C GLN A 48 5.12 -9.17 20.06
N GLN A 49 5.07 -10.11 19.10
CA GLN A 49 3.93 -10.27 18.21
C GLN A 49 2.74 -10.92 18.93
N LYS A 50 1.98 -10.13 19.69
CA LYS A 50 0.68 -10.55 20.23
C LYS A 50 -0.21 -11.02 19.07
N ARG A 51 -0.42 -12.33 18.97
CA ARG A 51 -1.36 -12.90 17.99
C ARG A 51 -2.73 -12.28 18.21
N PRO A 52 -3.46 -11.92 17.14
CA PRO A 52 -4.84 -11.46 17.26
C PRO A 52 -5.66 -12.47 18.08
N PRO A 53 -6.71 -12.01 18.78
CA PRO A 53 -7.60 -12.90 19.49
C PRO A 53 -8.15 -13.98 18.55
N VAL A 54 -8.40 -15.17 19.10
CA VAL A 54 -9.01 -16.26 18.32
C VAL A 54 -10.45 -15.86 18.02
N VAL A 55 -10.74 -15.63 16.75
CA VAL A 55 -12.05 -15.18 16.24
C VAL A 55 -12.60 -16.17 15.22
N GLN A 56 -13.92 -16.26 15.14
CA GLN A 56 -14.57 -17.12 14.14
C GLN A 56 -14.61 -16.42 12.78
N PRO A 57 -14.16 -17.08 11.70
CA PRO A 57 -14.27 -16.52 10.36
C PRO A 57 -15.74 -16.45 9.92
N TYR A 58 -16.06 -15.46 9.08
CA TYR A 58 -17.38 -15.41 8.45
C TYR A 58 -17.44 -16.40 7.28
N GLU A 59 -18.56 -17.11 7.11
CA GLU A 59 -18.76 -18.00 5.97
C GLU A 59 -19.05 -17.19 4.70
N PRO A 60 -18.21 -17.28 3.65
CA PRO A 60 -18.36 -16.43 2.47
C PRO A 60 -19.56 -16.85 1.62
N VAL A 61 -20.30 -15.86 1.12
CA VAL A 61 -21.50 -16.07 0.28
C VAL A 61 -21.33 -15.40 -1.07
N LEU A 62 -21.55 -16.15 -2.16
CA LEU A 62 -21.53 -15.57 -3.50
C LEU A 62 -22.89 -14.96 -3.86
N HIS A 63 -22.99 -13.64 -3.72
CA HIS A 63 -24.18 -12.87 -4.10
C HIS A 63 -24.50 -12.97 -5.59
N ASN A 64 -25.79 -13.01 -5.94
CA ASN A 64 -26.23 -13.08 -7.35
C ASN A 64 -25.93 -11.76 -8.09
N GLU A 65 -25.89 -10.66 -7.36
CA GLU A 65 -25.52 -9.33 -7.84
C GLU A 65 -24.07 -9.31 -8.35
N ILE A 66 -23.14 -10.04 -7.71
CA ILE A 66 -21.77 -10.20 -8.21
C ILE A 66 -21.78 -10.94 -9.55
N LYS A 67 -22.61 -11.98 -9.68
CA LYS A 67 -22.78 -12.73 -10.92
C LYS A 67 -23.33 -11.85 -12.04
N SER A 68 -24.27 -10.97 -11.70
CA SER A 68 -24.88 -10.03 -12.66
C SER A 68 -23.87 -9.04 -13.26
N LEU A 69 -22.75 -8.76 -12.60
CA LEU A 69 -21.70 -7.90 -13.17
C LEU A 69 -21.00 -8.52 -14.39
N CYS A 70 -21.06 -9.84 -14.53
CA CYS A 70 -20.57 -10.55 -15.70
C CYS A 70 -21.57 -10.54 -16.87
N ASP A 71 -22.83 -10.13 -16.64
CA ASP A 71 -23.80 -9.94 -17.71
C ASP A 71 -23.55 -8.59 -18.39
N MET A 72 -23.11 -8.69 -19.65
CA MET A 72 -22.74 -7.55 -20.47
C MET A 72 -23.84 -7.16 -21.47
N GLN A 73 -24.91 -7.95 -21.56
CA GLN A 73 -26.03 -7.75 -22.48
C GLN A 73 -27.17 -6.97 -21.81
N ASP A 74 -27.32 -7.14 -20.49
CA ASP A 74 -28.31 -6.43 -19.70
C ASP A 74 -27.94 -4.96 -19.41
N PRO A 75 -28.95 -4.11 -19.10
CA PRO A 75 -28.72 -2.70 -18.76
C PRO A 75 -27.76 -2.57 -17.58
N THR A 76 -27.05 -1.45 -17.52
CA THR A 76 -26.03 -1.25 -16.50
C THR A 76 -26.56 -1.43 -15.09
N VAL A 77 -25.97 -2.39 -14.37
CA VAL A 77 -26.26 -2.60 -12.95
C VAL A 77 -25.82 -1.35 -12.21
N LYS A 78 -26.80 -0.65 -11.66
CA LYS A 78 -26.60 0.55 -10.86
C LYS A 78 -26.17 0.11 -9.46
N LEU A 79 -24.86 0.10 -9.20
CA LEU A 79 -24.27 -0.39 -7.94
C LEU A 79 -24.92 0.25 -6.70
N TYR A 80 -25.25 1.54 -6.78
CA TYR A 80 -25.89 2.30 -5.70
C TYR A 80 -27.30 1.80 -5.34
N ASN A 81 -27.99 1.09 -6.25
CA ASN A 81 -29.30 0.48 -5.98
C ASN A 81 -29.19 -0.87 -5.23
N LEU A 82 -27.97 -1.39 -5.05
CA LEU A 82 -27.70 -2.69 -4.44
C LEU A 82 -26.79 -2.55 -3.21
N PRO A 83 -27.15 -1.72 -2.20
CA PRO A 83 -26.31 -1.41 -1.04
C PRO A 83 -26.07 -2.62 -0.11
N SER A 84 -26.87 -3.68 -0.28
CA SER A 84 -26.71 -4.95 0.42
C SER A 84 -25.47 -5.72 -0.03
N VAL A 85 -24.93 -5.45 -1.22
CA VAL A 85 -23.77 -6.14 -1.80
C VAL A 85 -22.64 -5.18 -2.13
N PHE A 86 -22.95 -4.02 -2.71
CA PHE A 86 -21.93 -3.03 -3.09
C PHE A 86 -21.96 -1.84 -2.14
N ARG A 87 -20.79 -1.47 -1.64
CA ARG A 87 -20.63 -0.32 -0.75
C ARG A 87 -19.53 0.59 -1.28
N PRO A 88 -19.60 1.92 -1.08
CA PRO A 88 -18.48 2.80 -1.40
C PRO A 88 -17.22 2.41 -0.62
N LEU A 89 -16.03 2.66 -1.17
CA LEU A 89 -14.75 2.23 -0.60
C LEU A 89 -14.55 2.60 0.87
N LYS A 90 -14.97 3.81 1.25
CA LYS A 90 -14.93 4.30 2.64
C LYS A 90 -15.55 3.34 3.67
N ASN A 91 -16.53 2.54 3.25
CA ASN A 91 -17.20 1.58 4.13
C ASN A 91 -16.29 0.41 4.53
N ALA A 92 -15.13 0.24 3.90
CA ALA A 92 -14.12 -0.74 4.29
C ALA A 92 -13.61 -0.49 5.71
N PHE A 93 -13.66 0.75 6.18
CA PHE A 93 -13.23 1.15 7.51
C PHE A 93 -14.35 1.12 8.56
N LEU A 94 -15.58 0.71 8.21
CA LEU A 94 -16.64 0.55 9.20
C LEU A 94 -16.23 -0.46 10.27
N SER A 95 -16.48 -0.11 11.53
CA SER A 95 -16.11 -0.91 12.71
C SER A 95 -14.59 -1.08 12.92
N THR A 96 -13.79 -0.20 12.34
CA THR A 96 -12.34 -0.06 12.59
C THR A 96 -12.05 1.27 13.28
N THR A 97 -10.90 1.41 13.94
CA THR A 97 -10.45 2.70 14.51
C THR A 97 -10.11 3.72 13.42
N PHE A 98 -9.96 3.29 12.17
CA PHE A 98 -9.77 4.17 11.02
C PHE A 98 -11.03 4.95 10.64
N HIS A 99 -12.21 4.46 11.04
CA HIS A 99 -13.51 5.00 10.64
C HIS A 99 -13.58 6.53 10.83
N GLU A 100 -13.20 7.00 12.02
CA GLU A 100 -13.28 8.41 12.42
C GLU A 100 -12.32 9.31 11.63
N HIS A 101 -11.15 8.79 11.24
CA HIS A 101 -10.12 9.57 10.55
C HIS A 101 -10.15 9.43 9.02
N SER A 102 -10.93 8.48 8.48
CA SER A 102 -10.96 8.15 7.05
C SER A 102 -11.68 9.18 6.15
N GLN A 103 -12.36 10.17 6.75
CA GLN A 103 -13.10 11.26 6.08
C GLN A 103 -14.00 10.79 4.92
N PHE A 104 -15.25 10.42 5.22
CA PHE A 104 -16.19 9.73 4.30
C PHE A 104 -16.42 10.39 2.94
N HIS A 105 -16.27 11.70 2.81
CA HIS A 105 -16.56 12.42 1.57
C HIS A 105 -15.34 12.54 0.63
N CYS A 106 -14.19 12.00 1.05
CA CYS A 106 -12.92 12.22 0.37
C CYS A 106 -12.57 11.13 -0.66
N TRP A 107 -13.29 10.00 -0.64
CA TRP A 107 -13.05 8.89 -1.56
C TRP A 107 -13.84 9.08 -2.87
N GLN A 108 -13.23 8.73 -3.99
CA GLN A 108 -13.86 8.82 -5.31
C GLN A 108 -15.15 7.97 -5.35
N ALA A 109 -16.21 8.53 -5.95
CA ALA A 109 -17.54 7.91 -5.97
C ALA A 109 -17.62 6.61 -6.77
N ASN A 110 -16.62 6.34 -7.60
CA ASN A 110 -16.53 5.14 -8.42
C ASN A 110 -15.65 4.03 -7.81
N LEU A 111 -15.14 4.22 -6.58
CA LEU A 111 -14.46 3.19 -5.82
C LEU A 111 -15.43 2.48 -4.88
N TRP A 112 -15.51 1.16 -5.00
CA TRP A 112 -16.45 0.31 -4.31
C TRP A 112 -15.76 -0.90 -3.68
N ILE A 113 -16.46 -1.53 -2.74
CA ILE A 113 -16.14 -2.82 -2.17
C ILE A 113 -17.38 -3.71 -2.24
N SER A 114 -17.18 -5.03 -2.32
CA SER A 114 -18.23 -5.99 -2.00
C SER A 114 -18.41 -6.10 -0.48
N THR A 115 -19.58 -6.53 -0.02
CA THR A 115 -19.79 -6.86 1.39
C THR A 115 -18.90 -7.99 1.86
N GLU A 116 -18.62 -8.96 1.01
CA GLU A 116 -17.73 -10.09 1.32
C GLU A 116 -16.26 -9.69 1.39
N PHE A 117 -15.88 -8.58 0.75
CA PHE A 117 -14.56 -7.97 0.94
C PHE A 117 -14.41 -7.44 2.38
N GLN A 118 -15.45 -6.79 2.90
CA GLN A 118 -15.47 -6.19 4.24
C GLN A 118 -15.66 -7.24 5.35
N ARG A 119 -16.53 -8.24 5.14
CA ARG A 119 -16.84 -9.28 6.14
C ARG A 119 -15.74 -10.34 6.17
N VAL A 120 -14.89 -10.27 7.19
CA VAL A 120 -13.81 -11.24 7.39
C VAL A 120 -14.08 -12.16 8.58
N ILE A 121 -14.61 -11.61 9.67
CA ILE A 121 -14.84 -12.33 10.93
C ILE A 121 -16.23 -12.02 11.50
N GLN A 122 -16.70 -12.87 12.41
CA GLN A 122 -17.88 -12.61 13.23
C GLN A 122 -17.50 -11.61 14.34
N THR A 123 -18.04 -10.39 14.29
CA THR A 123 -17.68 -9.33 15.25
C THR A 123 -18.39 -9.51 16.57
N HIS A 124 -17.64 -9.79 17.65
CA HIS A 124 -18.16 -9.82 19.02
C HIS A 124 -17.60 -8.68 19.89
N GLY A 125 -17.42 -7.48 19.30
CA GLY A 125 -16.88 -6.30 20.00
C GLY A 125 -15.37 -6.09 19.85
N GLU A 126 -14.69 -6.92 19.04
CA GLU A 126 -13.28 -6.72 18.71
C GLU A 126 -13.07 -5.62 17.65
N SER A 127 -11.92 -4.95 17.71
CA SER A 127 -11.49 -4.04 16.65
C SER A 127 -11.24 -4.83 15.37
N LEU A 128 -11.81 -4.37 14.25
CA LEU A 128 -11.55 -4.95 12.94
C LEU A 128 -10.23 -4.50 12.31
N ASP A 129 -9.44 -3.65 12.97
CA ASP A 129 -8.18 -3.14 12.39
C ASP A 129 -7.24 -4.25 11.90
N PRO A 130 -6.94 -5.31 12.69
CA PRO A 130 -6.06 -6.40 12.24
C PRO A 130 -6.68 -7.25 11.12
N PHE A 131 -8.00 -7.15 10.94
CA PHE A 131 -8.79 -7.91 9.98
C PHE A 131 -9.14 -7.09 8.73
N LEU A 132 -8.63 -5.85 8.63
CA LEU A 132 -8.81 -5.02 7.44
C LEU A 132 -8.17 -5.71 6.23
N ARG A 133 -8.99 -6.25 5.32
CA ARG A 133 -8.50 -7.07 4.21
C ARG A 133 -7.61 -6.28 3.25
N PRO A 134 -6.43 -6.80 2.86
CA PRO A 134 -5.61 -6.21 1.80
C PRO A 134 -6.36 -6.20 0.45
N PRO A 135 -6.42 -5.06 -0.27
CA PRO A 135 -7.12 -4.94 -1.53
C PRO A 135 -6.35 -5.60 -2.68
N ARG A 136 -6.49 -6.92 -2.83
CA ARG A 136 -5.76 -7.69 -3.85
C ARG A 136 -6.52 -7.85 -5.17
N TRP A 137 -7.82 -8.13 -5.09
CA TRP A 137 -8.62 -8.44 -6.27
C TRP A 137 -9.53 -7.26 -6.63
N VAL A 138 -9.37 -6.77 -7.86
CA VAL A 138 -10.05 -5.60 -8.36
C VAL A 138 -10.87 -5.97 -9.59
N LEU A 139 -12.18 -5.80 -9.50
CA LEU A 139 -13.07 -5.86 -10.65
C LEU A 139 -13.24 -4.44 -11.20
N ILE A 140 -12.71 -4.20 -12.40
CA ILE A 140 -13.04 -3.00 -13.18
C ILE A 140 -14.35 -3.29 -13.89
N TYR A 141 -15.42 -2.61 -13.51
CA TYR A 141 -16.75 -2.81 -14.08
C TYR A 141 -17.10 -1.66 -15.04
N ARG A 142 -17.46 -2.03 -16.27
CA ARG A 142 -17.76 -1.12 -17.39
C ARG A 142 -16.72 -0.01 -17.63
N ASN A 143 -15.44 -0.22 -17.29
CA ASN A 143 -14.38 0.79 -17.29
C ASN A 143 -14.71 2.07 -16.50
N GLN A 144 -15.70 2.01 -15.61
CA GLN A 144 -16.23 3.16 -14.87
C GLN A 144 -16.03 2.99 -13.37
N HIS A 145 -16.18 1.76 -12.88
CA HIS A 145 -16.15 1.45 -11.46
C HIS A 145 -14.99 0.52 -11.12
N VAL A 146 -14.35 0.78 -9.99
CA VAL A 146 -13.34 -0.09 -9.40
C VAL A 146 -13.97 -0.74 -8.18
N ILE A 147 -14.10 -2.07 -8.17
CA ILE A 147 -14.75 -2.81 -7.10
C ILE A 147 -13.74 -3.77 -6.49
N PHE A 148 -13.42 -3.60 -5.21
CA PHE A 148 -12.64 -4.60 -4.48
C PHE A 148 -13.53 -5.76 -4.07
N VAL A 149 -13.09 -6.97 -4.39
CA VAL A 149 -13.82 -8.20 -4.12
C VAL A 149 -12.99 -9.12 -3.24
N SER A 150 -13.66 -10.03 -2.52
CA SER A 150 -13.01 -11.09 -1.77
C SER A 150 -12.27 -12.07 -2.70
N ALA A 151 -11.29 -12.80 -2.17
CA ALA A 151 -10.64 -13.87 -2.92
C ALA A 151 -11.62 -14.98 -3.34
N PHE A 152 -12.66 -15.22 -2.54
CA PHE A 152 -13.73 -16.16 -2.84
C PHE A 152 -14.55 -15.73 -4.05
N GLU A 153 -15.03 -14.48 -4.08
CA GLU A 153 -15.72 -13.89 -5.23
C GLU A 153 -14.83 -13.84 -6.47
N ALA A 154 -13.56 -13.43 -6.30
CA ALA A 154 -12.59 -13.37 -7.38
C ALA A 154 -12.35 -14.73 -8.04
N ASN A 155 -12.28 -15.81 -7.26
CA ASN A 155 -12.13 -17.16 -7.80
C ASN A 155 -13.30 -17.57 -8.71
N TRP A 156 -14.53 -17.24 -8.32
CA TRP A 156 -15.70 -17.48 -9.17
C TRP A 156 -15.70 -16.58 -10.41
N LEU A 157 -15.44 -15.28 -10.24
CA LEU A 157 -15.37 -14.29 -11.32
C LEU A 157 -14.32 -14.67 -12.36
N LEU A 158 -13.16 -15.17 -11.92
CA LEU A 158 -12.08 -15.65 -12.78
C LEU A 158 -12.60 -16.71 -13.77
N GLY A 159 -13.25 -17.76 -13.25
CA GLY A 159 -13.81 -18.83 -14.08
C GLY A 159 -14.91 -18.34 -15.02
N GLN A 160 -15.83 -17.50 -14.51
CA GLN A 160 -16.96 -17.01 -15.30
C GLN A 160 -16.51 -16.08 -16.43
N LEU A 161 -15.64 -15.10 -16.16
CA LEU A 161 -15.12 -14.18 -17.16
C LEU A 161 -14.27 -14.93 -18.20
N GLN A 162 -13.50 -15.96 -17.81
CA GLN A 162 -12.80 -16.79 -18.78
C GLN A 162 -13.76 -17.59 -19.68
N HIS A 163 -14.80 -18.18 -19.10
CA HIS A 163 -15.81 -18.95 -19.83
C HIS A 163 -16.56 -18.08 -20.86
N LEU A 164 -17.03 -16.90 -20.44
CA LEU A 164 -17.71 -15.95 -21.32
C LEU A 164 -16.78 -15.48 -22.48
N HIS A 165 -15.49 -15.32 -22.21
CA HIS A 165 -14.52 -14.89 -23.21
C HIS A 165 -14.26 -15.96 -24.25
N ARG A 166 -14.02 -17.21 -23.82
CA ARG A 166 -13.82 -18.36 -24.71
C ARG A 166 -15.02 -18.61 -25.61
N ASN A 167 -16.23 -18.39 -25.09
CA ASN A 167 -17.48 -18.58 -25.83
C ASN A 167 -17.92 -17.35 -26.63
N GLN A 168 -17.07 -16.33 -26.77
CA GLN A 168 -17.36 -15.10 -27.53
C GLN A 168 -18.64 -14.37 -27.08
N LYS A 169 -18.99 -14.48 -25.79
CA LYS A 169 -20.18 -13.83 -25.19
C LYS A 169 -19.90 -12.43 -24.63
N PHE A 170 -18.70 -11.88 -24.85
CA PHE A 170 -18.35 -10.53 -24.45
C PHE A 170 -18.60 -9.52 -25.57
N VAL A 171 -19.00 -8.31 -25.16
CA VAL A 171 -18.79 -7.11 -25.98
C VAL A 171 -17.30 -6.88 -26.15
N GLN A 172 -16.84 -6.60 -27.37
CA GLN A 172 -15.44 -6.32 -27.68
C GLN A 172 -15.24 -4.81 -27.91
N PRO A 173 -14.27 -4.15 -27.23
CA PRO A 173 -13.44 -4.69 -26.15
C PRO A 173 -14.25 -4.90 -24.86
N PRO A 174 -13.89 -5.87 -24.01
CA PRO A 174 -14.62 -6.14 -22.78
C PRO A 174 -14.44 -4.98 -21.82
N THR A 175 -15.56 -4.53 -21.28
CA THR A 175 -15.61 -3.37 -20.38
C THR A 175 -15.57 -3.79 -18.91
N THR A 176 -15.70 -5.10 -18.62
CA THR A 176 -15.58 -5.67 -17.28
C THR A 176 -14.38 -6.60 -17.22
N THR A 177 -13.43 -6.32 -16.32
CA THR A 177 -12.19 -7.09 -16.18
C THR A 177 -11.85 -7.31 -14.71
N LEU A 178 -11.39 -8.51 -14.36
CA LEU A 178 -10.80 -8.84 -13.07
C LEU A 178 -9.28 -8.68 -13.15
N ARG A 179 -8.69 -7.99 -12.17
CA ARG A 179 -7.28 -7.62 -12.11
C ARG A 179 -6.69 -7.84 -10.72
N LEU A 180 -5.38 -8.02 -10.67
CA LEU A 180 -4.62 -8.10 -9.43
C LEU A 180 -4.03 -6.72 -9.09
N LEU A 181 -4.14 -6.30 -7.85
CA LEU A 181 -3.50 -5.10 -7.31
C LEU A 181 -2.58 -5.51 -6.15
N LEU A 182 -1.29 -5.17 -6.24
CA LEU A 182 -0.35 -5.33 -5.13
C LEU A 182 0.28 -3.98 -4.75
N PRO A 183 0.61 -3.76 -3.47
CA PRO A 183 1.29 -2.55 -3.07
C PRO A 183 2.74 -2.58 -3.55
N ARG A 184 3.26 -1.41 -3.94
CA ARG A 184 4.66 -1.28 -4.33
C ARG A 184 5.52 -1.08 -3.07
N LEU A 185 6.00 -2.19 -2.51
CA LEU A 185 6.84 -2.21 -1.29
C LEU A 185 8.33 -2.09 -1.58
N GLN A 186 8.75 -2.27 -2.83
CA GLN A 186 10.13 -2.09 -3.31
C GLN A 186 10.07 -1.34 -4.64
N ARG A 187 11.14 -0.60 -4.99
CA ARG A 187 11.16 0.31 -6.15
C ARG A 187 10.83 -0.37 -7.49
N ASP A 188 11.33 -1.59 -7.67
CA ASP A 188 11.25 -2.37 -8.91
C ASP A 188 10.00 -3.27 -9.00
N ARG A 189 9.05 -3.13 -8.07
CA ARG A 189 7.84 -3.97 -8.05
C ARG A 189 6.70 -3.33 -8.84
N SER A 190 6.08 -4.14 -9.70
CA SER A 190 4.82 -3.76 -10.33
C SER A 190 3.66 -3.82 -9.33
N ILE A 191 2.65 -3.00 -9.56
CA ILE A 191 1.36 -3.03 -8.86
C ILE A 191 0.36 -3.99 -9.51
N PHE A 192 0.73 -4.62 -10.64
CA PHE A 192 0.02 -5.66 -11.39
C PHE A 192 -1.32 -5.26 -12.04
N ILE A 193 -1.90 -4.13 -11.68
CA ILE A 193 -3.26 -3.72 -12.10
C ILE A 193 -3.36 -3.33 -13.58
N ASP A 194 -2.24 -3.04 -14.22
CA ASP A 194 -2.08 -2.62 -15.61
C ASP A 194 -1.47 -3.73 -16.50
N ILE A 195 -1.12 -4.88 -15.92
CA ILE A 195 -0.54 -6.00 -16.67
C ILE A 195 -1.64 -6.76 -17.41
N SER A 196 -1.69 -6.58 -18.73
CA SER A 196 -2.68 -7.22 -19.63
C SER A 196 -2.72 -8.74 -19.48
N ARG A 197 -1.57 -9.40 -19.33
CA ARG A 197 -1.47 -10.87 -19.15
C ARG A 197 -2.08 -11.39 -17.85
N LEU A 198 -2.27 -10.52 -16.87
CA LEU A 198 -2.86 -10.84 -15.56
C LEU A 198 -4.27 -10.26 -15.41
N THR A 199 -4.79 -9.67 -16.48
CA THR A 199 -6.16 -9.18 -16.58
C THR A 199 -7.04 -10.29 -17.16
N ILE A 200 -8.22 -10.48 -16.58
CA ILE A 200 -9.19 -11.47 -17.05
C ILE A 200 -10.50 -10.77 -17.45
N PRO A 201 -10.99 -10.94 -18.68
CA PRO A 201 -10.30 -11.58 -19.81
C PRO A 201 -9.03 -10.83 -20.22
N SER A 202 -8.09 -11.51 -20.89
CA SER A 202 -6.84 -10.89 -21.37
C SER A 202 -7.16 -9.92 -22.49
N THR A 203 -6.94 -8.62 -22.27
CA THR A 203 -7.39 -7.55 -23.18
C THR A 203 -6.29 -6.55 -23.48
N VAL A 204 -6.57 -5.69 -24.46
CA VAL A 204 -5.81 -4.44 -24.67
C VAL A 204 -5.87 -3.61 -23.39
N SER A 205 -4.77 -2.96 -23.05
CA SER A 205 -4.57 -2.22 -21.81
C SER A 205 -5.66 -1.16 -21.62
N CYS A 206 -6.43 -1.27 -20.55
CA CYS A 206 -7.22 -0.17 -20.04
C CYS A 206 -6.46 0.43 -18.86
N SER A 207 -6.03 1.68 -19.03
CA SER A 207 -5.32 2.42 -17.99
C SER A 207 -6.30 2.94 -16.95
N ILE A 208 -5.90 2.88 -15.69
CA ILE A 208 -6.64 3.48 -14.58
C ILE A 208 -6.14 4.93 -14.44
N PRO A 209 -7.03 5.93 -14.38
CA PRO A 209 -6.63 7.32 -14.15
C PRO A 209 -5.74 7.46 -12.92
N VAL A 210 -4.71 8.31 -13.02
CA VAL A 210 -3.70 8.46 -11.96
C VAL A 210 -4.30 8.97 -10.64
N GLU A 211 -5.38 9.74 -10.72
CA GLU A 211 -6.14 10.24 -9.57
C GLU A 211 -6.81 9.10 -8.80
N TRP A 212 -7.26 8.04 -9.51
CA TRP A 212 -7.80 6.86 -8.86
C TRP A 212 -6.65 6.05 -8.26
N LEU A 213 -5.55 5.86 -9.01
CA LEU A 213 -4.35 5.17 -8.52
C LEU A 213 -3.82 5.78 -7.22
N ALA A 214 -3.82 7.12 -7.08
CA ALA A 214 -3.42 7.79 -5.85
C ALA A 214 -4.23 7.32 -4.63
N GLN A 215 -5.57 7.23 -4.75
CA GLN A 215 -6.41 6.69 -3.68
C GLN A 215 -6.20 5.19 -3.46
N LEU A 216 -5.96 4.42 -4.52
CA LEU A 216 -5.63 2.99 -4.40
C LEU A 216 -4.28 2.78 -3.68
N PHE A 217 -3.28 3.63 -3.92
CA PHE A 217 -2.00 3.60 -3.23
C PHE A 217 -2.13 3.90 -1.73
N ILE A 218 -2.96 4.89 -1.38
CA ILE A 218 -3.29 5.17 0.03
C ILE A 218 -3.96 3.93 0.65
N PHE A 219 -4.99 3.38 -0.01
CA PHE A 219 -5.76 2.26 0.53
C PHE A 219 -4.96 0.95 0.67
N ASN A 220 -4.05 0.70 -0.27
CA ASN A 220 -3.24 -0.51 -0.31
C ASN A 220 -1.94 -0.41 0.51
N GLY A 221 -1.56 0.79 0.95
CA GLY A 221 -0.35 1.01 1.73
C GLY A 221 0.95 0.95 0.90
N THR A 222 0.90 1.40 -0.36
CA THR A 222 2.08 1.49 -1.24
C THR A 222 3.17 2.39 -0.64
N LEU A 223 4.45 2.02 -0.83
CA LEU A 223 5.61 2.75 -0.29
C LEU A 223 6.44 3.47 -1.36
N TYR A 224 6.43 2.97 -2.60
CA TYR A 224 7.23 3.52 -3.70
C TYR A 224 6.39 3.86 -4.92
N PHE A 225 6.90 4.82 -5.71
CA PHE A 225 6.32 5.28 -6.96
C PHE A 225 7.28 4.99 -8.11
N ASN A 226 6.74 4.68 -9.28
CA ASN A 226 7.48 4.41 -10.51
C ASN A 226 7.60 5.66 -11.39
N THR A 227 6.68 6.62 -11.25
CA THR A 227 6.71 7.86 -12.03
C THR A 227 6.54 9.09 -11.14
N ILE A 228 7.03 10.23 -11.62
CA ILE A 228 6.81 11.54 -10.97
C ILE A 228 5.31 11.87 -10.95
N GLU A 229 4.57 11.44 -11.96
CA GLU A 229 3.12 11.60 -12.04
C GLU A 229 2.39 10.90 -10.89
N GLU A 230 2.72 9.62 -10.62
CA GLU A 230 2.18 8.88 -9.46
C GLU A 230 2.48 9.59 -8.13
N GLN A 231 3.73 10.04 -7.94
CA GLN A 231 4.14 10.74 -6.73
C GLN A 231 3.42 12.09 -6.57
N THR A 232 3.25 12.82 -7.67
CA THR A 232 2.56 14.12 -7.69
C THR A 232 1.07 13.95 -7.41
N ALA A 233 0.42 12.99 -8.07
CA ALA A 233 -0.99 12.68 -7.84
C ALA A 233 -1.25 12.23 -6.38
N TYR A 234 -0.33 11.46 -5.79
CA TYR A 234 -0.40 11.09 -4.37
C TYR A 234 -0.33 12.31 -3.44
N CYS A 235 0.61 13.23 -3.67
CA CYS A 235 0.73 14.46 -2.89
C CYS A 235 -0.51 15.36 -3.05
N GLN A 236 -0.98 15.54 -4.29
CA GLN A 236 -2.18 16.32 -4.59
C GLN A 236 -3.41 15.72 -3.92
N CYS A 237 -3.60 14.40 -4.01
CA CYS A 237 -4.69 13.68 -3.36
C CYS A 237 -4.76 14.00 -1.86
N LEU A 238 -3.61 14.00 -1.18
CA LEU A 238 -3.49 14.30 0.24
C LEU A 238 -3.48 15.81 0.58
N GLY A 239 -3.38 16.69 -0.42
CA GLY A 239 -3.27 18.14 -0.21
C GLY A 239 -1.92 18.57 0.36
N LEU A 240 -0.83 17.90 -0.04
CA LEU A 240 0.52 18.15 0.46
C LEU A 240 1.38 18.91 -0.56
N CYS A 241 2.16 19.87 -0.07
CA CYS A 241 3.27 20.55 -0.77
C CYS A 241 4.62 20.23 -0.10
N PRO A 242 5.14 19.00 -0.31
CA PRO A 242 6.45 18.58 0.20
C PRO A 242 7.62 19.22 -0.56
N LYS A 243 8.77 19.33 0.10
CA LYS A 243 10.05 19.75 -0.49
C LYS A 243 10.53 18.73 -1.55
N PRO A 244 11.38 19.10 -2.53
CA PRO A 244 11.75 20.47 -2.87
C PRO A 244 10.53 21.24 -3.40
N ARG A 245 10.44 22.50 -2.99
CA ARG A 245 9.37 23.44 -3.34
C ARG A 245 9.85 24.37 -4.46
N THR A 246 8.91 24.83 -5.26
CA THR A 246 9.11 25.95 -6.18
C THR A 246 9.20 27.26 -5.39
N LYS A 247 9.70 28.33 -6.01
CA LYS A 247 9.76 29.66 -5.37
C LYS A 247 8.40 30.11 -4.82
N LEU A 248 7.33 29.88 -5.60
CA LEU A 248 5.97 30.20 -5.20
C LEU A 248 5.51 29.39 -3.96
N GLU A 249 5.86 28.11 -3.89
CA GLU A 249 5.56 27.26 -2.73
C GLU A 249 6.41 27.63 -1.50
N ASP A 250 7.67 28.05 -1.69
CA ASP A 250 8.49 28.56 -0.58
C ASP A 250 7.93 29.87 -0.03
N ASP A 251 7.56 30.82 -0.89
CA ASP A 251 6.88 32.06 -0.48
C ASP A 251 5.56 31.76 0.25
N ALA A 252 4.78 30.78 -0.24
CA ALA A 252 3.54 30.34 0.41
C ALA A 252 3.79 29.69 1.78
N TYR A 253 4.88 28.95 1.94
CA TYR A 253 5.29 28.41 3.23
C TYR A 253 5.69 29.52 4.21
N ASP A 254 6.46 30.51 3.77
CA ASP A 254 6.83 31.67 4.59
C ASP A 254 5.60 32.50 5.01
N ASN A 255 4.59 32.57 4.14
CA ASN A 255 3.29 33.16 4.43
C ASN A 255 2.34 32.25 5.24
N SER A 256 2.82 31.10 5.74
CA SER A 256 2.05 30.14 6.55
C SER A 256 0.84 29.53 5.85
N TRP A 257 0.83 29.46 4.52
CA TRP A 257 -0.21 28.76 3.75
C TRP A 257 0.01 27.24 3.74
N ILE A 258 1.27 26.83 3.87
CA ILE A 258 1.71 25.43 3.92
C ILE A 258 2.21 25.15 5.33
N ALA A 259 1.65 24.15 5.99
CA ALA A 259 2.07 23.74 7.33
C ALA A 259 3.46 23.07 7.33
N LEU A 260 4.03 22.87 8.53
CA LEU A 260 5.34 22.22 8.71
C LEU A 260 5.41 20.81 8.12
N ASP A 261 4.29 20.08 8.19
CA ASP A 261 4.12 18.73 7.63
C ASP A 261 3.78 18.75 6.13
N GLY A 262 3.77 19.94 5.52
CA GLY A 262 3.48 20.15 4.11
C GLY A 262 1.99 20.25 3.77
N TYR A 263 1.07 20.09 4.73
CA TYR A 263 -0.37 20.16 4.44
C TYR A 263 -0.86 21.59 4.17
N VAL A 264 -1.75 21.73 3.20
CA VAL A 264 -2.40 23.01 2.86
C VAL A 264 -3.85 22.96 3.29
N GLU A 265 -4.19 23.64 4.38
CA GLU A 265 -5.52 23.54 4.98
C GLU A 265 -6.59 24.30 4.18
N GLN A 266 -6.33 25.54 3.79
CA GLN A 266 -7.35 26.39 3.18
C GLN A 266 -7.56 26.06 1.69
N PRO A 267 -8.81 25.85 1.22
CA PRO A 267 -9.12 25.58 -0.19
C PRO A 267 -8.64 26.66 -1.17
N GLU A 268 -8.59 27.92 -0.75
CA GLU A 268 -8.13 29.05 -1.55
C GLU A 268 -6.64 28.92 -1.86
N TYR A 269 -5.83 28.57 -0.85
CA TYR A 269 -4.40 28.35 -1.01
C TYR A 269 -4.13 27.10 -1.86
N ARG A 270 -4.94 26.04 -1.70
CA ARG A 270 -4.86 24.85 -2.56
C ARG A 270 -5.04 25.21 -4.03
N LYS A 271 -6.00 26.09 -4.37
CA LYS A 271 -6.22 26.54 -5.76
C LYS A 271 -5.03 27.33 -6.29
N GLN A 272 -4.44 28.23 -5.49
CA GLN A 272 -3.30 29.04 -5.90
C GLN A 272 -2.02 28.20 -6.07
N LEU A 273 -1.85 27.16 -5.24
CA LEU A 273 -0.77 26.19 -5.30
C LEU A 273 -1.02 25.05 -6.31
N GLN A 274 -2.07 25.15 -7.12
CA GLN A 274 -2.43 24.15 -8.15
C GLN A 274 -2.69 22.73 -7.59
N LEU A 275 -3.10 22.63 -6.32
CA LEU A 275 -3.54 21.39 -5.69
C LEU A 275 -5.00 21.08 -6.05
N HIS A 276 -5.29 20.93 -7.34
CA HIS A 276 -6.66 20.79 -7.86
C HIS A 276 -7.34 19.47 -7.49
N HIS A 277 -6.57 18.42 -7.20
CA HIS A 277 -7.07 17.06 -6.95
C HIS A 277 -7.05 16.67 -5.47
N CYS A 278 -7.07 17.65 -4.56
CA CYS A 278 -7.15 17.39 -3.14
C CYS A 278 -8.46 16.70 -2.77
N CYS A 279 -8.33 15.51 -2.20
CA CYS A 279 -9.45 14.65 -1.84
C CYS A 279 -9.91 14.91 -0.40
N PHE A 280 -8.98 15.23 0.50
CA PHE A 280 -9.24 15.33 1.94
C PHE A 280 -9.61 16.75 2.38
N SER A 281 -10.66 16.87 3.19
CA SER A 281 -11.13 18.17 3.72
C SER A 281 -10.23 18.68 4.85
N SER A 282 -9.72 17.78 5.68
CA SER A 282 -8.80 18.03 6.79
C SER A 282 -7.53 17.18 6.66
N ASN A 283 -6.50 17.49 7.45
CA ASN A 283 -5.18 16.87 7.35
C ASN A 283 -5.26 15.33 7.49
N PRO A 284 -4.95 14.56 6.43
CA PRO A 284 -5.13 13.10 6.43
C PRO A 284 -3.93 12.34 7.01
N LEU A 285 -2.84 13.01 7.41
CA LEU A 285 -1.58 12.35 7.74
C LEU A 285 -1.72 11.36 8.92
N VAL A 286 -2.52 11.68 9.92
CA VAL A 286 -2.78 10.75 11.06
C VAL A 286 -3.43 9.45 10.56
N PHE A 287 -4.44 9.56 9.69
CA PHE A 287 -5.11 8.41 9.09
C PHE A 287 -4.14 7.60 8.23
N VAL A 288 -3.39 8.26 7.34
CA VAL A 288 -2.47 7.59 6.40
C VAL A 288 -1.34 6.88 7.15
N ARG A 289 -0.77 7.48 8.21
CA ARG A 289 0.27 6.84 9.03
C ARG A 289 -0.23 5.56 9.68
N LYS A 290 -1.38 5.63 10.37
CA LYS A 290 -2.00 4.44 10.99
C LYS A 290 -2.29 3.36 9.95
N LEU A 291 -2.78 3.74 8.76
CA LEU A 291 -3.11 2.79 7.70
C LEU A 291 -1.86 2.12 7.13
N LEU A 292 -0.77 2.88 6.93
CA LEU A 292 0.52 2.33 6.48
C LEU A 292 1.09 1.32 7.46
N GLU A 293 1.03 1.62 8.76
CA GLU A 293 1.48 0.72 9.83
C GLU A 293 0.68 -0.58 9.84
N ASN A 294 -0.66 -0.48 9.72
CA ASN A 294 -1.53 -1.64 9.64
C ASN A 294 -1.28 -2.49 8.39
N ARG A 295 -1.07 -1.88 7.22
CA ARG A 295 -0.86 -2.59 5.96
C ARG A 295 0.51 -3.27 5.87
N ASN A 296 1.55 -2.61 6.36
CA ASN A 296 2.92 -3.06 6.21
C ASN A 296 3.46 -3.81 7.44
N SER A 297 2.63 -3.94 8.50
CA SER A 297 3.02 -4.54 9.78
C SER A 297 4.29 -3.90 10.38
N SER A 298 4.59 -2.67 9.98
CA SER A 298 5.81 -1.92 10.29
C SER A 298 5.62 -0.44 9.92
N HIS A 299 6.42 0.43 10.51
CA HIS A 299 6.46 1.83 10.10
C HIS A 299 7.01 1.95 8.67
N ALA A 300 6.43 2.83 7.87
CA ALA A 300 6.94 3.10 6.53
C ALA A 300 8.39 3.65 6.63
N PRO A 301 9.39 3.00 5.99
CA PRO A 301 10.77 3.45 6.07
C PRO A 301 10.91 4.88 5.56
N LEU A 302 11.65 5.74 6.26
CA LEU A 302 11.90 7.13 5.84
C LEU A 302 12.68 7.22 4.52
N THR A 303 13.35 6.13 4.12
CA THR A 303 14.03 5.96 2.84
C THR A 303 13.08 5.64 1.67
N SER A 304 11.82 5.30 1.95
CA SER A 304 10.78 5.11 0.95
C SER A 304 10.19 6.44 0.50
N HIS A 305 9.59 6.48 -0.70
CA HIS A 305 8.99 7.72 -1.23
C HIS A 305 7.85 8.18 -0.32
N VAL A 306 6.93 7.27 0.02
CA VAL A 306 5.78 7.59 0.89
C VAL A 306 6.22 7.90 2.31
N GLY A 307 7.16 7.14 2.88
CA GLY A 307 7.68 7.45 4.22
C GLY A 307 8.29 8.85 4.30
N SER A 308 9.12 9.23 3.33
CA SER A 308 9.71 10.58 3.30
C SER A 308 8.66 11.69 3.13
N ILE A 309 7.63 11.47 2.29
CA ILE A 309 6.55 12.44 2.10
C ILE A 309 5.72 12.60 3.38
N ILE A 310 5.31 11.50 4.00
CA ILE A 310 4.35 11.49 5.11
C ILE A 310 4.97 11.93 6.44
N PHE A 311 6.26 11.62 6.66
CA PHE A 311 6.93 11.90 7.93
C PHE A 311 7.87 13.12 7.86
N ASN A 312 8.49 13.38 6.70
CA ASN A 312 9.48 14.46 6.56
C ASN A 312 9.01 15.60 5.64
N ALA A 313 7.84 15.48 5.02
CA ALA A 313 7.36 16.42 4.00
C ALA A 313 8.39 16.62 2.86
N VAL A 314 9.04 15.54 2.42
CA VAL A 314 10.08 15.54 1.37
C VAL A 314 9.77 14.50 0.30
N LYS A 315 9.81 14.92 -0.98
CA LYS A 315 9.81 14.06 -2.17
C LYS A 315 11.24 13.61 -2.43
N LEU A 316 11.44 12.30 -2.32
CA LEU A 316 12.63 11.66 -2.85
C LEU A 316 12.53 11.56 -4.38
N PRO A 317 13.66 11.63 -5.11
CA PRO A 317 13.65 11.50 -6.56
C PRO A 317 13.16 10.12 -6.98
N ILE A 318 12.37 10.08 -8.05
CA ILE A 318 12.06 8.85 -8.78
C ILE A 318 13.30 8.56 -9.64
N LEU A 319 14.02 7.49 -9.29
CA LEU A 319 15.24 7.05 -9.97
C LEU A 319 14.95 6.11 -11.13
#